data_AF-A0A968DX42-F1
#
_entry.id   AF-A0A968DX42-F1
#
_cell.length_a   1.000
_cell.length_b   1.000
_cell.length_c   1.000
_cell.angle_alpha   90.00
_cell.angle_beta   90.00
_cell.angle_gamma   90.00
#
_symmetry.space_group_name_H-M   'P 1'
#
loop_
_entity.id
_entity.type
_entity.pdbx_description
1 polymer ?
#
loop_
_entity_poly.entity_id
_entity_poly.type
_entity_poly.pdbx_seq_one_letter_code
_entity_poly.pdbx_strand_id
1 'polypeptide(L)'
;MSTEAQKRANRRNAKKSTGPRTREGKATASKNSIKHGLLAHQTIISSENHADFCKERERILSDLVPESPMESMLAERVVILSWRLKRIDHIQNQTIDALNKRNTSGTLNKLTKSLLFKGQQLPQADSSDPAQDLALGIMAIKDFSNARVLDRLLMYERRIENSLYKTYLEFQRLQLMRKLQNPDGPDQQTQYQSLLGGKV
;
A
#
# COMPACT_ATOMS: atom_id res chain seq x y z
N MET A 1 1.05 28.64 -10.99
CA MET A 1 1.61 29.50 -9.93
C MET A 1 0.61 29.61 -8.78
N SER A 2 1.04 29.62 -7.51
CA SER A 2 0.12 29.74 -6.37
C SER A 2 -0.34 31.19 -6.18
N THR A 3 -1.64 31.39 -5.99
CA THR A 3 -2.27 32.71 -5.83
C THR A 3 -1.87 33.37 -4.49
N GLU A 4 -1.91 34.70 -4.40
CA GLU A 4 -1.60 35.40 -3.14
C GLU A 4 -2.56 35.03 -2.00
N ALA A 5 -3.81 34.70 -2.33
CA ALA A 5 -4.77 34.15 -1.38
C ALA A 5 -4.30 32.79 -0.82
N GLN A 6 -3.81 31.88 -1.68
CA GLN A 6 -3.24 30.60 -1.25
C GLN A 6 -1.98 30.78 -0.41
N LYS A 7 -1.08 31.72 -0.76
CA LYS A 7 0.13 31.99 0.04
C LYS A 7 -0.20 32.54 1.43
N ARG A 8 -1.17 33.45 1.54
CA ARG A 8 -1.62 34.00 2.84
C ARG A 8 -2.29 32.92 3.70
N ALA A 9 -3.12 32.08 3.09
CA ALA A 9 -3.73 30.93 3.76
C ALA A 9 -2.66 29.93 4.25
N ASN A 10 -1.69 29.58 3.42
CA ASN A 10 -0.58 28.68 3.79
C ASN A 10 0.25 29.25 4.95
N ARG A 11 0.57 30.55 4.95
CA ARG A 11 1.29 31.19 6.08
C ARG A 11 0.48 31.17 7.37
N ARG A 12 -0.84 31.43 7.30
CA ARG A 12 -1.73 31.40 8.47
C ARG A 12 -1.89 29.98 9.02
N ASN A 13 -2.00 28.98 8.14
CA ASN A 13 -2.05 27.57 8.51
C ASN A 13 -0.71 27.07 9.07
N ALA A 14 0.42 27.50 8.52
CA ALA A 14 1.74 27.16 9.04
C ALA A 14 1.98 27.67 10.47
N LYS A 15 1.45 28.85 10.81
CA LYS A 15 1.49 29.38 12.20
C LYS A 15 0.62 28.57 13.18
N LYS A 16 -0.40 27.86 12.69
CA LYS A 16 -1.29 26.99 13.50
C LYS A 16 -0.82 25.54 13.56
N SER A 17 -0.14 25.06 12.51
CA SER A 17 0.45 23.73 12.43
C SER A 17 1.94 23.77 12.77
N THR A 18 2.28 23.98 14.03
CA THR A 18 3.69 24.03 14.49
C THR A 18 4.33 22.66 14.65
N GLY A 19 3.58 21.58 14.41
CA GLY A 19 4.01 20.21 14.59
C GLY A 19 4.49 19.91 16.02
N PRO A 20 4.80 18.66 16.33
CA PRO A 20 5.40 18.33 17.62
C PRO A 20 6.86 18.80 17.67
N ARG A 21 7.20 19.66 18.62
CA ARG A 21 8.56 20.23 18.77
C ARG A 21 9.40 19.50 19.81
N THR A 22 8.78 18.76 20.72
CA THR A 22 9.45 17.96 21.75
C THR A 22 9.77 16.56 21.25
N ARG A 23 10.79 15.91 21.83
CA ARG A 23 11.16 14.52 21.50
C ARG A 23 9.99 13.55 21.77
N GLU A 24 9.28 13.75 22.88
CA GLU A 24 8.07 13.02 23.22
C GLU A 24 6.93 13.30 22.25
N GLY A 25 6.67 14.57 21.91
CA GLY A 25 5.65 14.94 20.92
C GLY A 25 5.95 14.34 19.55
N LYS A 26 7.23 14.30 19.14
CA LYS A 26 7.67 13.65 17.90
C LYS A 26 7.47 12.14 17.96
N ALA A 27 7.75 11.50 19.10
CA ALA A 27 7.48 10.07 19.30
C ALA A 27 5.97 9.75 19.30
N THR A 28 5.14 10.63 19.86
CA THR A 28 3.68 10.48 19.83
C THR A 28 3.12 10.70 18.42
N ALA A 29 3.65 11.66 17.67
CA ALA A 29 3.27 11.87 16.28
C ALA A 29 3.81 10.80 15.34
N SER A 30 4.98 10.22 15.60
CA SER A 30 5.49 9.09 14.81
C SER A 30 4.62 7.85 14.99
N LYS A 31 4.01 7.65 16.16
CA LYS A 31 2.99 6.62 16.38
C LYS A 31 1.71 6.82 15.56
N ASN A 32 1.39 8.03 15.09
CA ASN A 32 0.27 8.22 14.15
C ASN A 32 0.49 7.49 12.82
N SER A 33 1.74 7.24 12.43
CA SER A 33 2.07 6.45 11.23
C SER A 33 1.82 4.93 11.41
N ILE A 34 1.75 4.47 12.66
CA ILE A 34 1.64 3.05 13.05
C ILE A 34 0.17 2.61 13.14
N LYS A 35 -0.79 3.53 13.20
CA LYS A 35 -2.21 3.21 13.39
C LYS A 35 -2.77 2.26 12.32
N HIS A 36 -2.68 2.64 11.04
CA HIS A 36 -3.04 1.76 9.92
C HIS A 36 -1.81 1.18 9.20
N GLY A 37 -0.59 1.48 9.66
CA GLY A 37 0.64 0.87 9.15
C GLY A 37 1.11 1.29 7.75
N LEU A 38 0.30 2.01 6.95
CA LEU A 38 0.67 2.42 5.58
C LEU A 38 1.77 3.47 5.54
N LEU A 39 1.87 4.29 6.60
CA LEU A 39 2.90 5.30 6.75
C LEU A 39 4.03 4.84 7.68
N ALA A 40 3.92 3.63 8.24
CA ALA A 40 4.90 3.14 9.20
C ALA A 40 6.29 3.08 8.55
N HIS A 41 7.29 3.56 9.29
CA HIS A 41 8.68 3.42 8.88
C HIS A 41 9.10 1.94 8.86
N GLN A 42 8.50 1.14 9.75
CA GLN A 42 8.75 -0.31 9.87
C GLN A 42 8.24 -1.06 8.62
N THR A 43 9.06 -1.99 8.15
CA THR A 43 8.73 -2.85 7.00
C THR A 43 7.57 -3.79 7.32
N ILE A 44 7.54 -4.32 8.54
CA ILE A 44 6.49 -5.22 9.05
C ILE A 44 5.79 -4.49 10.19
N ILE A 45 4.46 -4.52 10.22
CA ILE A 45 3.68 -3.98 11.35
C ILE A 45 3.27 -5.10 12.31
N SER A 46 2.92 -4.77 13.55
CA SER A 46 2.62 -5.78 14.59
C SER A 46 1.48 -6.74 14.26
N SER A 47 0.59 -6.38 13.33
CA SER A 47 -0.51 -7.23 12.86
C SER A 47 -0.11 -8.19 11.73
N GLU A 48 1.14 -8.14 11.26
CA GLU A 48 1.63 -8.96 10.16
C GLU A 48 2.56 -10.07 10.65
N ASN A 49 2.53 -11.19 9.94
CA ASN A 49 3.38 -12.34 10.24
C ASN A 49 4.79 -12.15 9.65
N HIS A 50 5.79 -12.14 10.53
CA HIS A 50 7.18 -12.04 10.13
C HIS A 50 7.64 -13.21 9.25
N ALA A 51 7.13 -14.43 9.50
CA ALA A 51 7.48 -15.60 8.70
C ALA A 51 7.01 -15.46 7.24
N ASP A 52 5.82 -14.89 7.03
CA ASP A 52 5.29 -14.68 5.69
C ASP A 52 6.07 -13.59 4.93
N PHE A 53 6.50 -12.54 5.64
CA PHE A 53 7.43 -11.57 5.06
C PHE A 53 8.76 -12.22 4.66
N CYS A 54 9.36 -13.04 5.54
CA CYS A 54 10.62 -13.74 5.24
C CYS A 54 10.50 -14.63 4.01
N LYS A 55 9.42 -15.40 3.88
CA LYS A 55 9.16 -16.25 2.71
C LYS A 55 9.05 -15.42 1.43
N GLU A 56 8.30 -14.32 1.48
CA GLU A 56 8.13 -13.43 0.33
C GLU A 56 9.45 -12.77 -0.07
N ARG A 57 10.23 -12.33 0.92
CA ARG A 57 11.56 -11.77 0.72
C ARG A 57 12.47 -12.80 0.04
N GLU A 58 12.53 -14.02 0.57
CA GLU A 58 13.37 -15.08 0.03
C GLU A 58 13.00 -15.38 -1.43
N ARG A 59 11.70 -15.54 -1.72
CA ARG A 59 11.17 -15.74 -3.07
C ARG A 59 11.57 -14.64 -4.05
N ILE A 60 11.41 -13.37 -3.66
CA ILE A 60 11.76 -12.25 -4.54
C ILE A 60 13.29 -12.18 -4.74
N LEU A 61 14.08 -12.36 -3.69
CA LEU A 61 15.53 -12.29 -3.79
C LEU A 61 16.11 -13.46 -4.60
N SER A 62 15.52 -14.66 -4.51
CA SER A 62 15.90 -15.80 -5.34
C SER A 62 15.60 -15.58 -6.82
N ASP A 63 14.53 -14.85 -7.14
CA ASP A 63 14.18 -14.51 -8.52
C ASP A 63 15.07 -13.39 -9.08
N LEU A 64 15.39 -12.38 -8.25
CA LEU A 64 16.17 -11.23 -8.67
C LEU A 64 17.67 -11.53 -8.81
N VAL A 65 18.22 -12.42 -7.98
CA VAL A 65 19.65 -12.79 -7.98
C VAL A 65 20.59 -11.56 -7.99
N PRO A 66 20.55 -10.72 -6.94
CA PRO A 66 21.48 -9.58 -6.83
C PRO A 66 22.91 -10.08 -6.59
N GLU A 67 23.88 -9.56 -7.33
CA GLU A 67 25.31 -9.88 -7.14
C GLU A 67 26.11 -8.68 -6.61
N SER A 68 25.71 -7.46 -7.00
CA SER A 68 26.36 -6.22 -6.57
C SER A 68 25.74 -5.68 -5.26
N PRO A 69 26.49 -4.91 -4.44
CA PRO A 69 25.92 -4.22 -3.29
C PRO A 69 24.75 -3.28 -3.66
N MET A 70 24.84 -2.60 -4.80
CA MET A 70 23.78 -1.70 -5.28
C MET A 70 22.55 -2.48 -5.75
N GLU A 71 22.75 -3.61 -6.42
CA GLU A 71 21.67 -4.52 -6.79
C GLU A 71 20.99 -5.09 -5.55
N SER A 72 21.75 -5.51 -4.55
CA SER A 72 21.23 -6.03 -3.28
C SER A 72 20.37 -4.98 -2.57
N MET A 73 20.82 -3.73 -2.54
CA MET A 73 20.05 -2.63 -1.96
C MET A 73 18.74 -2.37 -2.71
N LEU A 74 18.76 -2.41 -4.05
CA LEU A 74 17.55 -2.24 -4.87
C LEU A 74 16.61 -3.44 -4.77
N ALA A 75 17.12 -4.67 -4.72
CA ALA A 75 16.35 -5.89 -4.55
C ALA A 75 15.61 -5.91 -3.20
N GLU A 76 16.31 -5.56 -2.11
CA GLU A 76 15.67 -5.37 -0.80
C GLU A 76 14.61 -4.27 -0.84
N ARG A 77 14.86 -3.20 -1.59
CA ARG A 77 13.87 -2.14 -1.75
C ARG A 77 12.62 -2.63 -2.51
N VAL A 78 12.79 -3.48 -3.52
CA VAL A 78 11.68 -4.15 -4.23
C VAL A 78 10.84 -4.98 -3.26
N VAL A 79 11.47 -5.81 -2.42
CA VAL A 79 10.80 -6.61 -1.38
C VAL A 79 9.98 -5.74 -0.43
N ILE A 80 10.55 -4.65 0.06
CA ILE A 80 9.85 -3.75 1.00
C ILE A 80 8.64 -3.11 0.32
N LEU A 81 8.77 -2.69 -0.93
CA LEU A 81 7.71 -2.03 -1.68
C LEU A 81 6.60 -3.01 -2.08
N SER A 82 6.93 -4.24 -2.47
CA SER A 82 5.94 -5.28 -2.77
C SER A 82 5.13 -5.65 -1.52
N TRP A 83 5.78 -5.80 -0.37
CA TRP A 83 5.09 -6.08 0.89
C TRP A 83 4.12 -4.95 1.28
N ARG A 84 4.55 -3.69 1.11
CA ARG A 84 3.69 -2.54 1.37
C ARG A 84 2.50 -2.45 0.42
N LEU A 85 2.67 -2.87 -0.84
CA LEU A 85 1.57 -2.92 -1.80
C LEU A 85 0.53 -3.96 -1.37
N LYS A 86 0.97 -5.17 -1.02
CA LYS A 86 0.10 -6.22 -0.47
C LYS A 86 -0.65 -5.77 0.79
N ARG A 87 0.01 -4.99 1.67
CA ARG A 87 -0.64 -4.38 2.84
C ARG A 87 -1.75 -3.41 2.44
N ILE A 88 -1.53 -2.57 1.42
CA ILE A 88 -2.56 -1.64 0.93
C ILE A 88 -3.78 -2.41 0.46
N ASP A 89 -3.59 -3.46 -0.34
CA ASP A 89 -4.68 -4.27 -0.87
C ASP A 89 -5.52 -4.87 0.28
N HIS A 90 -4.84 -5.40 1.29
CA HIS A 90 -5.50 -5.94 2.47
C HIS A 90 -6.32 -4.89 3.23
N ILE A 91 -5.73 -3.70 3.46
CA ILE A 91 -6.41 -2.59 4.14
C ILE A 91 -7.60 -2.08 3.31
N GLN A 92 -7.47 -2.04 2.00
CA GLN A 92 -8.52 -1.63 1.08
C GLN A 92 -9.71 -2.60 1.13
N ASN A 93 -9.45 -3.91 1.07
CA ASN A 93 -10.50 -4.92 1.20
C ASN A 93 -11.23 -4.80 2.54
N GLN A 94 -10.49 -4.72 3.66
CA GLN A 94 -11.10 -4.52 4.97
C GLN A 94 -11.90 -3.20 5.07
N THR A 95 -11.42 -2.14 4.42
CA THR A 95 -12.10 -0.84 4.39
C THR A 95 -13.43 -0.96 3.66
N ILE A 96 -13.45 -1.61 2.50
CA ILE A 96 -14.66 -1.84 1.71
C ILE A 96 -15.66 -2.68 2.51
N ASP A 97 -15.20 -3.77 3.13
CA ASP A 97 -16.05 -4.63 3.97
C ASP A 97 -16.61 -3.87 5.18
N ALA A 98 -15.80 -3.03 5.83
CA ALA A 98 -16.25 -2.21 6.95
C ALA A 98 -17.29 -1.15 6.53
N LEU A 99 -17.13 -0.53 5.36
CA LEU A 99 -18.11 0.40 4.80
C LEU A 99 -19.41 -0.33 4.42
N ASN A 100 -19.31 -1.50 3.80
CA ASN A 100 -20.45 -2.34 3.44
C ASN A 100 -21.23 -2.79 4.68
N LYS A 101 -20.56 -3.26 5.74
CA LYS A 101 -21.20 -3.63 7.02
C LYS A 101 -21.96 -2.45 7.64
N ARG A 102 -21.41 -1.22 7.58
CA ARG A 102 -22.13 -0.01 8.05
C ARG A 102 -23.38 0.29 7.22
N ASN A 103 -23.29 0.16 5.90
CA ASN A 103 -24.43 0.40 4.99
C ASN A 103 -25.54 -0.65 5.17
N THR A 104 -25.16 -1.92 5.32
CA THR A 104 -26.08 -3.05 5.58
C THR A 104 -26.64 -3.02 7.01
N SER A 105 -26.08 -2.26 7.94
CA SER A 105 -26.65 -2.11 9.29
C SER A 105 -27.68 -0.97 9.39
N GLY A 106 -27.80 -0.13 8.36
CA GLY A 106 -28.60 1.10 8.37
C GLY A 106 -29.90 1.06 7.57
N THR A 107 -30.33 2.24 7.10
CA THR A 107 -31.56 2.51 6.35
C THR A 107 -31.78 1.59 5.15
N LEU A 108 -30.72 1.16 4.48
CA LEU A 108 -30.82 0.21 3.37
C LEU A 108 -31.35 -1.15 3.81
N ASN A 109 -31.01 -1.64 5.00
CA ASN A 109 -31.55 -2.88 5.56
C ASN A 109 -33.04 -2.74 5.91
N LYS A 110 -33.44 -1.55 6.39
CA LYS A 110 -34.86 -1.25 6.63
C LYS A 110 -35.64 -1.20 5.32
N LEU A 111 -35.08 -0.61 4.27
CA LEU A 111 -35.65 -0.56 2.93
C LEU A 111 -35.70 -1.94 2.27
N THR A 112 -34.61 -2.73 2.31
CA THR A 112 -34.65 -4.10 1.77
C THR A 112 -35.67 -4.94 2.52
N LYS A 113 -35.71 -4.88 3.86
CA LYS A 113 -36.75 -5.57 4.63
C LYS A 113 -38.17 -5.10 4.30
N SER A 114 -38.38 -3.84 3.92
CA SER A 114 -39.70 -3.37 3.49
C SER A 114 -40.05 -3.75 2.06
N LEU A 115 -39.05 -4.03 1.21
CA LEU A 115 -39.22 -4.43 -0.19
C LEU A 115 -39.29 -5.96 -0.38
N LEU A 116 -38.79 -6.74 0.59
CA LEU A 116 -38.93 -8.20 0.63
C LEU A 116 -40.36 -8.57 1.06
N PHE A 117 -41.11 -9.21 0.14
CA PHE A 117 -42.46 -9.74 0.41
C PHE A 117 -42.41 -10.79 1.53
N LYS A 118 -43.40 -10.75 2.44
CA LYS A 118 -43.62 -11.71 3.54
C LYS A 118 -43.45 -13.16 3.02
N GLY A 119 -42.27 -13.75 3.22
CA GLY A 119 -42.01 -15.15 2.85
C GLY A 119 -40.60 -15.44 2.34
N GLN A 120 -39.87 -14.46 1.78
CA GLN A 120 -38.46 -14.65 1.43
C GLN A 120 -37.58 -14.19 2.59
N GLN A 121 -37.01 -15.15 3.32
CA GLN A 121 -35.89 -14.86 4.22
C GLN A 121 -34.72 -14.37 3.35
N LEU A 122 -34.10 -13.24 3.74
CA LEU A 122 -32.77 -12.90 3.25
C LEU A 122 -31.88 -14.14 3.44
N PRO A 123 -31.00 -14.48 2.47
CA PRO A 123 -29.86 -15.32 2.79
C PRO A 123 -29.24 -14.69 4.02
N GLN A 124 -29.28 -15.39 5.16
CA GLN A 124 -28.52 -14.91 6.31
C GLN A 124 -27.10 -14.86 5.79
N ALA A 125 -26.54 -13.66 5.65
CA ALA A 125 -25.13 -13.52 5.41
C ALA A 125 -24.51 -14.28 6.58
N ASP A 126 -23.99 -15.47 6.29
CA ASP A 126 -23.50 -16.41 7.29
C ASP A 126 -22.68 -15.59 8.29
N SER A 127 -23.20 -15.45 9.50
CA SER A 127 -22.49 -14.85 10.63
C SER A 127 -21.36 -15.77 11.13
N SER A 128 -20.96 -16.70 10.26
CA SER A 128 -20.02 -17.80 10.44
C SER A 128 -18.59 -17.44 10.04
N ASP A 129 -18.24 -16.15 9.91
CA ASP A 129 -16.82 -15.77 9.80
C ASP A 129 -16.37 -15.16 11.13
N PRO A 130 -15.52 -15.85 11.90
CA PRO A 130 -15.21 -15.53 13.29
C PRO A 130 -14.54 -14.17 13.35
N ALA A 131 -15.29 -13.13 13.67
CA ALA A 131 -14.80 -11.76 13.84
C ALA A 131 -13.72 -11.41 12.81
N GLN A 132 -14.04 -11.48 11.51
CA GLN A 132 -13.12 -11.06 10.45
C GLN A 132 -12.58 -9.70 10.85
N ASP A 133 -11.30 -9.67 11.27
CA ASP A 133 -10.76 -8.58 12.05
C ASP A 133 -10.57 -7.38 11.11
N LEU A 134 -11.63 -6.59 10.96
CA LEU A 134 -11.67 -5.39 10.14
C LEU A 134 -10.96 -4.21 10.83
N ALA A 135 -10.17 -4.46 11.87
CA ALA A 135 -9.50 -3.41 12.64
C ALA A 135 -8.71 -2.46 11.72
N LEU A 136 -7.95 -2.97 10.76
CA LEU A 136 -7.14 -2.13 9.87
C LEU A 136 -8.02 -1.27 8.96
N GLY A 137 -9.09 -1.84 8.40
CA GLY A 137 -10.06 -1.09 7.59
C GLY A 137 -10.77 0.00 8.40
N ILE A 138 -11.23 -0.32 9.61
CA ILE A 138 -11.88 0.63 10.52
C ILE A 138 -10.93 1.75 10.93
N MET A 139 -9.66 1.42 11.21
CA MET A 139 -8.62 2.40 11.53
C MET A 139 -8.32 3.31 10.33
N ALA A 140 -8.19 2.76 9.12
CA ALA A 140 -8.00 3.53 7.90
C ALA A 140 -9.15 4.51 7.65
N ILE A 141 -10.40 4.07 7.83
CA ILE A 141 -11.60 4.91 7.72
C ILE A 141 -11.53 6.10 8.68
N LYS A 142 -11.13 5.86 9.94
CA LYS A 142 -10.99 6.90 10.97
C LYS A 142 -9.88 7.89 10.63
N ASP A 143 -8.72 7.40 10.20
CA ASP A 143 -7.55 8.23 9.95
C ASP A 143 -7.66 9.04 8.64
N PHE A 144 -8.37 8.52 7.63
CA PHE A 144 -8.57 9.20 6.33
C PHE A 144 -9.88 9.97 6.21
N SER A 145 -10.44 10.43 7.34
CA SER A 145 -11.61 11.32 7.37
C SER A 145 -12.88 10.73 6.76
N ASN A 146 -13.13 9.42 6.92
CA ASN A 146 -14.28 8.64 6.45
C ASN A 146 -14.56 8.72 4.94
N ALA A 147 -15.03 9.86 4.43
CA ALA A 147 -15.52 10.04 3.06
C ALA A 147 -14.44 9.92 1.98
N ARG A 148 -13.15 10.08 2.35
CA ARG A 148 -12.03 10.07 1.40
C ARG A 148 -11.10 8.87 1.59
N VAL A 149 -11.51 7.87 2.38
CA VAL A 149 -10.66 6.73 2.72
C VAL A 149 -10.18 6.00 1.46
N LEU A 150 -11.08 5.70 0.53
CA LEU A 150 -10.75 4.97 -0.70
C LEU A 150 -9.82 5.81 -1.61
N ASP A 151 -10.11 7.10 -1.79
CA ASP A 151 -9.23 8.00 -2.55
C ASP A 151 -7.82 8.04 -1.98
N ARG A 152 -7.70 8.08 -0.64
CA ARG A 152 -6.41 8.12 0.04
C ARG A 152 -5.66 6.80 -0.16
N LEU A 153 -6.33 5.67 -0.01
CA LEU A 153 -5.74 4.34 -0.25
C LEU A 153 -5.23 4.23 -1.69
N LEU A 154 -6.06 4.57 -2.69
CA LEU A 154 -5.68 4.61 -4.11
C LEU A 154 -4.48 5.52 -4.40
N MET A 155 -4.42 6.70 -3.77
CA MET A 155 -3.26 7.60 -3.92
C MET A 155 -1.97 6.98 -3.37
N TYR A 156 -2.04 6.26 -2.25
CA TYR A 156 -0.88 5.58 -1.67
C TYR A 156 -0.49 4.36 -2.48
N GLU A 157 -1.46 3.56 -2.94
CA GLU A 157 -1.28 2.41 -3.83
C GLU A 157 -0.44 2.82 -5.05
N ARG A 158 -0.97 3.80 -5.81
CA ARG A 158 -0.31 4.33 -7.00
C ARG A 158 1.08 4.88 -6.70
N ARG A 159 1.30 5.50 -5.54
CA ARG A 159 2.64 6.01 -5.16
C ARG A 159 3.62 4.87 -4.92
N ILE A 160 3.20 3.82 -4.21
CA ILE A 160 4.05 2.67 -3.90
C ILE A 160 4.34 1.89 -5.18
N GLU A 161 3.33 1.63 -5.99
CA GLU A 161 3.45 0.97 -7.29
C GLU A 161 4.43 1.69 -8.21
N ASN A 162 4.30 3.02 -8.37
CA ASN A 162 5.25 3.81 -9.16
C ASN A 162 6.68 3.74 -8.61
N SER A 163 6.84 3.73 -7.28
CA SER A 163 8.16 3.57 -6.66
C SER A 163 8.73 2.18 -6.90
N LEU A 164 7.88 1.15 -6.85
CA LEU A 164 8.27 -0.25 -7.08
C LEU A 164 8.75 -0.41 -8.52
N TYR A 165 7.97 0.05 -9.49
CA TYR A 165 8.31 -0.01 -10.91
C TYR A 165 9.65 0.67 -11.21
N LYS A 166 9.86 1.90 -10.70
CA LYS A 166 11.13 2.61 -10.88
C LYS A 166 12.32 1.87 -10.24
N THR A 167 12.14 1.34 -9.04
CA THR A 167 13.21 0.60 -8.34
C THR A 167 13.58 -0.66 -9.11
N TYR A 168 12.57 -1.38 -9.61
CA TYR A 168 12.76 -2.59 -10.41
C TYR A 168 13.46 -2.29 -11.74
N LEU A 169 13.07 -1.22 -12.45
CA LEU A 169 13.75 -0.82 -13.68
C LEU A 169 15.22 -0.47 -13.46
N GLU A 170 15.54 0.29 -12.41
CA GLU A 170 16.94 0.60 -12.09
C GLU A 170 17.74 -0.66 -11.72
N PHE A 171 17.10 -1.61 -11.03
CA PHE A 171 17.72 -2.90 -10.74
C PHE A 171 18.07 -3.66 -12.03
N GLN A 172 17.11 -3.79 -12.95
CA GLN A 172 17.32 -4.44 -14.24
C GLN A 172 18.41 -3.73 -15.08
N ARG A 173 18.45 -2.40 -15.01
CA ARG A 173 19.50 -1.61 -15.66
C ARG A 173 20.89 -1.93 -15.11
N LEU A 174 21.05 -2.07 -13.79
CA LEU A 174 22.35 -2.45 -13.20
C LEU A 174 22.79 -3.85 -13.64
N GLN A 175 21.87 -4.81 -13.63
CA GLN A 175 22.16 -6.17 -14.10
C GLN A 175 22.57 -6.19 -15.58
N LEU A 176 21.88 -5.43 -16.44
CA LEU A 176 22.26 -5.26 -17.84
C LEU A 176 23.69 -4.70 -17.95
N MET A 177 23.98 -3.59 -17.27
CA MET A 177 25.29 -2.94 -17.35
C MET A 177 26.42 -3.89 -16.94
N ARG A 178 26.19 -4.69 -15.89
CA ARG A 178 27.13 -5.73 -15.46
C ARG A 178 27.32 -6.81 -16.55
N LYS A 179 26.23 -7.33 -17.12
CA LYS A 179 26.29 -8.32 -18.19
C LYS A 179 27.02 -7.81 -19.44
N LEU A 180 26.83 -6.54 -19.79
CA LEU A 180 27.55 -5.91 -20.92
C LEU A 180 29.05 -5.72 -20.65
N GLN A 181 29.42 -5.52 -19.38
CA GLN A 181 30.83 -5.40 -18.96
C GLN A 181 31.56 -6.76 -18.93
N ASN A 182 30.83 -7.88 -18.78
CA ASN A 182 31.36 -9.25 -18.81
C ASN A 182 30.71 -10.07 -19.95
N PRO A 183 31.16 -9.92 -21.21
CA PRO A 183 30.50 -10.47 -22.39
C PRO A 183 30.71 -11.98 -22.64
N ASP A 184 31.43 -12.72 -21.79
CA ASP A 184 31.69 -14.16 -21.96
C ASP A 184 30.45 -15.07 -21.73
N GLY A 185 29.29 -14.51 -21.46
CA GLY A 185 28.00 -15.23 -21.41
C GLY A 185 27.33 -15.28 -22.79
N PRO A 186 26.62 -16.37 -23.14
CA PRO A 186 26.11 -16.58 -24.49
C PRO A 186 25.22 -15.42 -24.95
N ASP A 187 25.46 -15.02 -26.19
CA ASP A 187 24.95 -13.86 -26.92
C ASP A 187 23.48 -13.52 -26.63
N GLN A 188 23.25 -12.53 -25.75
CA GLN A 188 21.92 -12.13 -25.25
C GLN A 188 21.41 -10.81 -25.88
N GLN A 189 22.15 -10.20 -26.82
CA GLN A 189 21.69 -8.99 -27.51
C GLN A 189 20.31 -9.18 -28.18
N THR A 190 20.00 -10.39 -28.63
CA THR A 190 18.71 -10.77 -29.23
C THR A 190 17.54 -10.76 -28.22
N GLN A 191 17.79 -11.08 -26.95
CA GLN A 191 16.75 -11.14 -25.92
C GLN A 191 16.22 -9.74 -25.55
N TYR A 192 17.07 -8.71 -25.65
CA TYR A 192 16.72 -7.33 -25.31
C TYR A 192 15.85 -6.62 -26.36
N GLN A 193 16.04 -6.90 -27.66
CA GLN A 193 15.13 -6.36 -28.68
C GLN A 193 13.71 -6.91 -28.57
N SER A 194 13.54 -8.12 -28.02
CA SER A 194 12.22 -8.71 -27.77
C SER A 194 11.46 -8.08 -26.60
N LEU A 195 12.17 -7.63 -25.55
CA LEU A 195 11.57 -7.03 -24.34
C LEU A 195 11.23 -5.54 -24.52
N LEU A 196 12.02 -4.80 -25.31
CA LEU A 196 11.73 -3.40 -25.65
C LEU A 196 10.76 -3.26 -26.83
N GLY A 197 10.53 -4.35 -27.60
CA GLY A 197 9.67 -4.40 -28.78
C GLY A 197 8.21 -4.78 -28.55
N GLY A 198 7.74 -4.81 -27.30
CA GLY A 198 6.32 -5.00 -26.97
C GLY A 198 5.46 -3.86 -27.52
N LYS A 199 4.88 -4.08 -28.70
CA LYS A 199 4.06 -3.13 -29.46
C LYS A 199 2.92 -2.52 -28.63
N VAL A 200 2.71 -1.23 -28.90
CA VAL A 200 1.51 -0.41 -28.64
C VAL A 200 0.24 -1.12 -29.13
#